data_AF-A0AAW9EI75-F1
#
_entry.id   AF-A0AAW9EI75-F1
#
_cell.length_a   1.000
_cell.length_b   1.000
_cell.length_c   1.000
_cell.angle_alpha   90.00
_cell.angle_beta   90.00
_cell.angle_gamma   90.00
#
_symmetry.space_group_name_H-M   'P 1'
#
loop_
_entity.id
_entity.type
_entity.pdbx_description
1 polymer ?
#
loop_
_entity_poly.entity_id
_entity_poly.type
_entity_poly.pdbx_seq_one_letter_code
_entity_poly.pdbx_strand_id
1 'polypeptide(L)' 'KVLVEKAVSMARPYNAKVSLIHVDVNYSDLYTGLIDVNLGDMQKRISEETHHALTELSTNAGYPITETLSGSGDLG' A
#
# COMPACT_ATOMS: atom_id res chain seq x y z
N LYS A 1 9.41 -3.00 -7.68
CA LYS A 1 9.39 -4.47 -7.83
C LYS A 1 10.48 -5.20 -7.03
N VAL A 2 11.72 -4.68 -6.97
CA VAL A 2 12.86 -5.32 -6.26
C VAL A 2 12.55 -5.78 -4.82
N LEU A 3 11.81 -4.99 -4.03
CA LEU A 3 11.48 -5.37 -2.64
C LEU A 3 10.55 -6.59 -2.56
N VAL A 4 9.55 -6.67 -3.45
CA VAL A 4 8.61 -7.79 -3.51
C VAL A 4 9.34 -9.06 -3.95
N GLU A 5 10.18 -8.97 -4.98
CA GLU A 5 11.00 -10.09 -5.45
C GLU A 5 11.93 -10.61 -4.35
N LYS A 6 12.51 -9.72 -3.55
CA LYS A 6 13.35 -10.10 -2.40
C LYS A 6 12.54 -10.74 -1.27
N ALA A 7 11.36 -10.23 -0.96
CA ALA A 7 10.47 -10.85 0.03
C ALA A 7 10.06 -12.26 -0.42
N VAL A 8 9.73 -12.43 -1.70
CA VAL A 8 9.38 -13.73 -2.30
C VAL A 8 10.56 -14.69 -2.30
N SER A 9 11.76 -14.24 -2.66
CA SER A 9 12.95 -15.10 -2.67
C SER A 9 13.33 -15.58 -1.27
N MET A 10 13.08 -14.77 -0.24
CA MET A 10 13.25 -15.17 1.16
C MET A 10 12.15 -16.11 1.65
N ALA A 11 10.91 -15.93 1.19
CA ALA A 11 9.76 -16.75 1.64
C ALA A 11 9.70 -18.13 0.98
N ARG A 12 10.09 -18.23 -0.30
CA ARG A 12 10.03 -19.47 -1.11
C ARG A 12 10.73 -20.68 -0.44
N PRO A 13 11.97 -20.58 0.09
CA PRO A 13 12.65 -21.72 0.71
C PRO A 13 11.93 -22.29 1.93
N TYR A 14 11.15 -21.46 2.63
CA TYR A 14 10.44 -21.83 3.86
C TYR A 14 8.94 -22.05 3.63
N ASN A 15 8.47 -21.96 2.38
CA ASN A 15 7.05 -21.96 2.03
C ASN A 15 6.23 -20.99 2.91
N ALA A 16 6.85 -19.85 3.25
CA ALA A 16 6.32 -18.89 4.21
C ALA A 16 5.22 -18.03 3.57
N LYS A 17 4.32 -17.49 4.40
CA LYS A 17 3.29 -16.56 3.96
C LYS A 17 3.92 -15.18 3.72
N VAL A 18 3.53 -14.52 2.63
CA VAL A 18 3.93 -13.15 2.32
C VAL A 18 2.68 -12.28 2.35
N SER A 19 2.74 -11.17 3.07
CA SER A 19 1.70 -10.15 3.11
C SER A 19 2.30 -8.81 2.70
N LEU A 20 1.50 -7.95 2.07
CA LEU A 20 1.89 -6.61 1.67
C LEU A 20 1.15 -5.59 2.53
N ILE A 21 1.86 -4.58 3.02
CA ILE A 21 1.27 -3.43 3.69
C ILE A 21 1.74 -2.16 3.01
N HIS A 22 0.80 -1.29 2.68
CA HIS A 22 1.07 0.10 2.32
C HIS A 22 0.56 1.00 3.43
N VAL A 23 1.38 1.98 3.80
CA VAL A 23 0.99 3.01 4.74
C VAL A 23 1.16 4.34 4.05
N ASP A 24 0.03 5.01 3.81
CA ASP A 24 0.01 6.36 3.29
C ASP A 24 0.16 7.34 4.45
N VAL A 25 1.11 8.27 4.32
CA VAL A 25 1.28 9.34 5.30
C VAL A 25 0.14 10.31 5.07
N ASN A 26 -0.80 10.32 6.01
CA ASN A 26 -1.98 11.16 5.90
C ASN A 26 -1.54 12.64 5.87
N TYR A 27 -1.60 13.29 4.71
CA TYR A 27 -1.27 14.71 4.52
C TYR A 27 -2.23 15.68 5.23
N SER A 28 -3.12 15.18 6.08
CA SER A 28 -4.07 15.97 6.87
C SER A 28 -3.39 17.07 7.69
N ASP A 29 -2.14 16.85 8.15
CA ASP A 29 -1.41 17.85 8.93
C ASP A 29 -0.71 18.93 8.08
N LEU A 30 -0.52 18.69 6.77
CA LEU A 30 0.23 19.58 5.88
C LEU A 30 -0.66 20.60 5.16
N TYR A 31 -1.99 20.44 5.18
CA TYR A 31 -2.93 21.37 4.56
C TYR A 31 -3.49 22.35 5.58
N THR A 32 -2.86 23.52 5.67
CA THR A 32 -3.29 24.66 6.49
C THR A 32 -4.59 25.28 5.94
N GLY A 33 -5.73 24.62 6.14
CA GLY A 33 -7.07 25.20 6.32
C GLY A 33 -7.67 26.17 5.29
N LEU A 34 -7.06 26.44 4.12
CA LEU A 34 -7.52 27.49 3.20
C LEU A 34 -7.80 27.06 1.76
N ILE A 35 -7.84 25.77 1.48
CA ILE A 35 -8.18 25.28 0.14
C ILE A 35 -9.36 24.30 0.28
N ASP A 36 -10.56 24.86 0.14
CA ASP A 36 -11.83 24.14 0.02
C ASP A 36 -11.89 23.42 -1.33
N VAL A 37 -11.04 22.39 -1.47
CA VAL A 37 -11.03 21.50 -2.64
C VAL A 37 -11.34 20.12 -2.11
N ASN A 38 -12.64 19.82 -2.06
CA ASN A 38 -13.27 18.50 -1.95
C ASN A 38 -12.29 17.37 -1.55
N LEU A 39 -11.80 17.44 -0.31
CA LEU A 39 -10.72 16.61 0.20
C LEU A 39 -11.12 15.13 0.22
N GLY A 40 -12.42 14.86 0.36
CA GLY A 40 -12.99 13.51 0.27
C GLY A 40 -12.77 12.85 -1.08
N ASP A 41 -12.96 13.58 -2.19
CA ASP A 41 -12.78 13.04 -3.54
C ASP A 41 -11.30 12.79 -3.87
N MET A 42 -10.38 13.60 -3.34
CA MET A 42 -8.94 13.37 -3.50
C MET A 42 -8.44 12.21 -2.64
N GLN A 43 -8.83 12.13 -1.36
CA GLN A 43 -8.47 11.01 -0.50
C GLN A 43 -9.00 9.68 -1.05
N LYS A 44 -10.22 9.67 -1.57
CA LYS A 44 -10.81 8.48 -2.20
C LYS A 44 -10.01 8.06 -3.43
N ARG A 45 -9.65 9.00 -4.32
CA ARG A 45 -8.80 8.70 -5.49
C ARG A 45 -7.43 8.16 -5.10
N ILE A 46 -6.77 8.76 -4.11
CA ILE A 46 -5.47 8.28 -3.62
C ILE A 46 -5.59 6.87 -3.05
N SER A 47 -6.62 6.60 -2.26
CA SER A 47 -6.89 5.26 -1.74
C SER A 47 -7.12 4.23 -2.86
N GLU A 48 -7.85 4.61 -3.91
CA GLU A 48 -8.12 3.73 -5.06
C GLU A 48 -6.85 3.43 -5.86
N GLU A 49 -6.02 4.45 -6.13
CA GLU A 49 -4.73 4.29 -6.81
C GLU A 49 -3.77 3.39 -6.02
N THR A 50 -3.69 3.60 -4.70
CA THR A 50 -2.87 2.79 -3.79
C THR A 50 -3.32 1.33 -3.79
N HIS A 51 -4.64 1.09 -3.72
CA HIS A 51 -5.18 -0.26 -3.77
C HIS A 51 -4.88 -0.95 -5.12
N HIS A 52 -4.99 -0.20 -6.21
CA HIS A 52 -4.68 -0.71 -7.55
C HIS A 52 -3.19 -1.07 -7.68
N ALA A 53 -2.29 -0.19 -7.22
CA ALA A 53 -0.85 -0.44 -7.23
C ALA A 53 -0.46 -1.67 -6.37
N LEU A 54 -1.06 -1.82 -5.19
CA LEU A 54 -0.87 -2.99 -4.34
C LEU A 54 -1.35 -4.29 -5.00
N THR A 55 -2.51 -4.24 -5.67
CA THR A 55 -3.07 -5.38 -6.41
C THR A 55 -2.16 -5.77 -7.57
N GLU A 56 -1.62 -4.80 -8.30
CA GLU A 56 -0.67 -5.05 -9.37
C GLU A 56 0.62 -5.66 -8.83
N LEU A 57 1.17 -5.14 -7.73
CA LEU A 57 2.36 -5.70 -7.08
C LEU A 57 2.14 -7.13 -6.60
N SER A 58 0.97 -7.41 -6.03
CA SER A 58 0.59 -8.75 -5.58
C SER A 58 0.49 -9.74 -6.74
N THR A 59 -0.21 -9.35 -7.81
CA THR A 59 -0.40 -10.18 -9.01
C THR A 59 0.94 -10.48 -9.71
N ASN A 60 1.84 -9.51 -9.74
CA ASN A 60 3.16 -9.64 -10.35
C ASN A 60 4.22 -10.28 -9.44
N ALA A 61 3.91 -10.59 -8.17
CA ALA A 61 4.89 -11.13 -7.23
C ALA A 61 5.38 -12.55 -7.58
N GLY A 62 4.62 -13.31 -8.38
CA GLY A 62 4.96 -14.68 -8.74
C GLY A 62 5.01 -15.62 -7.51
N TYR A 63 4.24 -15.30 -6.47
CA TYR A 63 4.08 -16.06 -5.23
C TYR A 63 2.74 -15.66 -4.58
N PRO A 64 2.00 -16.59 -3.93
CA PRO A 64 0.74 -16.25 -3.30
C PRO A 64 0.93 -15.22 -2.18
N ILE A 65 0.39 -14.02 -2.37
CA ILE A 65 0.26 -13.01 -1.32
C ILE A 65 -1.00 -13.33 -0.52
N THR A 66 -0.84 -13.43 0.79
CA THR A 66 -1.90 -13.92 1.69
C THR A 66 -2.82 -12.80 2.12
N GLU A 67 -2.25 -11.62 2.39
CA GLU A 67 -2.99 -10.43 2.80
C GLU A 67 -2.37 -9.18 2.17
N THR A 68 -3.24 -8.22 1.86
CA THR A 68 -2.86 -6.90 1.37
C THR A 68 -3.57 -5.88 2.24
N LEU A 69 -2.80 -5.10 3.00
CA LEU A 69 -3.30 -4.06 3.89
C LEU A 69 -2.93 -2.69 3.35
N SER A 70 -3.88 -1.76 3.37
CA SER A 70 -3.66 -0.34 3.10
C SER A 70 -4.17 0.46 4.29
N GLY A 71 -3.26 1.13 5.00
CA GLY A 71 -3.59 2.03 6.10
C GLY A 71 -3.18 3.46 5.76
N SER A 72 -3.87 4.44 6.35
CA SER A 72 -3.47 5.84 6.33
C SER A 72 -3.16 6.27 7.76
N GLY A 73 -1.94 6.77 8.02
CA GLY A 73 -1.51 7.16 9.37
C GLY A 73 -0.05 6.86 9.66
N ASP A 74 0.32 6.95 10.94
CA ASP A 74 1.65 6.65 11.44
C ASP A 74 1.76 5.18 11.90
N LEU A 75 2.92 4.55 11.67
CA LEU A 75 3.27 3.22 12.20
C LEU A 75 4.01 3.39 13.53
N GLY A 76 3.32 3.98 14.50
CA GLY A 76 3.81 4.19 15.87
C GLY A 76 3.57 2.99 16.78
#